data_AF-A0A163MIU8-F1
#
_entry.id   AF-A0A163MIU8-F1
#
_cell.length_a   1.000
_cell.length_b   1.000
_cell.length_c   1.000
_cell.angle_alpha   90.00
_cell.angle_beta   90.00
_cell.angle_gamma   90.00
#
_symmetry.space_group_name_H-M   'P 1'
#
loop_
_entity.id
_entity.type
_entity.pdbx_description
1 polymer ?
#
loop_
_entity_poly.entity_id
_entity_poly.type
_entity_poly.pdbx_seq_one_letter_code
_entity_poly.pdbx_strand_id
1 'polypeptide(L)'
;MGVLALMLCIFLSGADQADEEITLHNEINTPYYYRMLLSYAPDQQTVERQYGKPDIVRKEQDYTYEIRKMPDGSELITFYTSNSGHLMDQWRLSRLPERSEFEALIPEVTLAQDVKQIDPYFQLIADQTDETGTSEHRLRDSGLATIKYRHADGRWIMDSIQYMDQDPSGFVSKLRAEDRAGFWSS
;
A
#
# COMPACT_ATOMS: atom_id res chain seq x y z
N MET A 1 -47.07 17.45 -44.73
CA MET A 1 -46.19 18.34 -45.52
C MET A 1 -45.35 19.11 -44.50
N GLY A 2 -44.05 18.93 -44.29
CA GLY A 2 -42.99 18.20 -44.99
C GLY A 2 -41.65 18.79 -44.53
N VAL A 3 -40.86 17.98 -43.83
CA VAL A 3 -39.40 17.90 -43.59
C VAL A 3 -38.43 18.93 -44.23
N LEU A 4 -37.43 19.37 -43.44
CA LEU A 4 -35.94 19.43 -43.65
C LEU A 4 -35.37 20.65 -42.89
N ALA A 5 -34.57 20.54 -41.82
CA ALA A 5 -33.22 19.95 -41.65
C ALA A 5 -32.07 20.72 -42.35
N LEU A 6 -31.28 21.44 -41.55
CA LEU A 6 -29.81 21.63 -41.65
C LEU A 6 -29.37 22.23 -40.29
N MET A 7 -28.65 21.53 -39.39
CA MET A 7 -27.17 21.36 -39.34
C MET A 7 -26.42 22.70 -39.57
N LEU A 8 -25.44 23.15 -38.78
CA LEU A 8 -24.41 22.44 -38.02
C LEU A 8 -23.62 23.44 -37.14
N CYS A 9 -22.98 22.93 -36.07
CA CYS A 9 -21.76 23.41 -35.42
C CYS A 9 -21.73 24.81 -34.76
N ILE A 10 -21.98 24.84 -33.45
CA ILE A 10 -21.13 25.67 -32.57
C ILE A 10 -20.56 24.74 -31.50
N PHE A 11 -19.24 24.75 -31.46
CA PHE A 11 -18.35 23.87 -30.73
C PHE A 11 -18.64 23.88 -29.22
N LEU A 12 -18.83 22.67 -28.67
CA LEU A 12 -18.57 22.34 -27.28
C LEU A 12 -17.11 22.75 -26.97
N SER A 13 -16.94 23.96 -26.47
CA SER A 13 -15.69 24.44 -25.90
C SER A 13 -15.88 24.42 -24.39
N GLY A 14 -15.28 23.43 -23.74
CA GLY A 14 -15.36 23.25 -22.29
C GLY A 14 -15.49 21.81 -21.81
N ALA A 15 -15.38 20.81 -22.69
CA ALA A 15 -15.13 19.43 -22.29
C ALA A 15 -13.63 19.10 -22.49
N ASP A 16 -12.77 19.90 -21.88
CA ASP A 16 -11.33 19.65 -21.76
C ASP A 16 -10.84 20.28 -20.44
N GLN A 17 -11.41 19.78 -19.35
CA GLN A 17 -10.67 19.54 -18.11
C GLN A 17 -11.01 18.12 -17.68
N ALA A 18 -10.72 17.18 -18.59
CA ALA A 18 -10.61 15.78 -18.23
C ALA A 18 -9.38 15.67 -17.32
N ASP A 19 -9.65 15.36 -16.06
CA ASP A 19 -8.71 14.98 -15.02
C ASP A 19 -7.43 15.81 -14.99
N GLU A 20 -7.49 16.96 -14.31
CA GLU A 20 -6.33 17.44 -13.55
C GLU A 20 -5.94 16.34 -12.56
N GLU A 21 -5.11 15.43 -13.05
CA GLU A 21 -4.01 14.77 -12.37
C GLU A 21 -4.32 14.51 -10.90
N ILE A 22 -5.05 13.42 -10.61
CA ILE A 22 -4.93 12.76 -9.31
C ILE A 22 -3.48 12.25 -9.26
N THR A 23 -2.55 13.13 -8.92
CA THR A 23 -1.20 12.78 -8.49
C THR A 23 -1.35 12.18 -7.10
N LEU A 24 -1.88 10.95 -7.04
CA LEU A 24 -1.68 10.02 -5.94
C LEU A 24 -0.19 9.62 -5.97
N HIS A 25 0.67 10.58 -5.64
CA HIS A 25 2.06 10.32 -5.37
C HIS A 25 2.12 9.40 -4.13
N ASN A 26 2.35 8.11 -4.39
CA ASN A 26 2.93 7.14 -3.45
C ASN A 26 2.11 6.81 -2.19
N GLU A 27 0.94 6.19 -2.36
CA GLU A 27 0.32 5.42 -1.27
C GLU A 27 0.82 3.96 -1.28
N ILE A 28 2.13 3.79 -1.10
CA ILE A 28 2.69 2.47 -0.81
C ILE A 28 2.49 2.19 0.68
N ASN A 29 2.18 0.95 1.01
CA ASN A 29 1.92 0.49 2.39
C ASN A 29 0.63 1.04 3.00
N THR A 30 -0.34 1.42 2.17
CA THR A 30 -1.69 1.73 2.66
C THR A 30 -2.27 0.53 3.40
N PRO A 31 -2.81 0.73 4.62
CA PRO A 31 -3.53 -0.30 5.36
C PRO A 31 -4.59 -1.01 4.50
N TYR A 32 -4.69 -2.34 4.65
CA TYR A 32 -5.52 -3.21 3.81
C TYR A 32 -6.98 -2.73 3.72
N TYR A 33 -7.59 -2.39 4.85
CA TYR A 33 -8.97 -1.94 4.90
C TYR A 33 -9.17 -0.57 4.23
N TYR A 34 -8.19 0.33 4.32
CA TYR A 34 -8.25 1.62 3.65
C TYR A 34 -8.15 1.46 2.13
N ARG A 35 -7.30 0.55 1.64
CA ARG A 35 -7.25 0.23 0.21
C ARG A 35 -8.59 -0.25 -0.33
N MET A 36 -9.31 -1.08 0.43
CA MET A 36 -10.65 -1.53 0.01
C MET A 36 -11.64 -0.36 -0.16
N LEU A 37 -11.54 0.66 0.69
CA LEU A 37 -12.42 1.84 0.63
C LEU A 37 -12.10 2.75 -0.56
N LEU A 38 -10.83 2.85 -0.95
CA LEU A 38 -10.39 3.71 -2.04
C LEU A 38 -10.75 3.17 -3.43
N SER A 39 -11.19 1.90 -3.54
CA SER A 39 -11.44 1.24 -4.83
C SER A 39 -10.25 1.39 -5.81
N TYR A 40 -9.04 1.51 -5.27
CA TYR A 40 -7.83 1.79 -6.03
C TYR A 40 -7.24 0.48 -6.57
N ALA A 41 -7.27 0.32 -7.89
CA ALA A 41 -6.85 -0.90 -8.56
C ALA A 41 -6.11 -0.60 -9.87
N PRO A 42 -4.93 0.07 -9.84
CA PRO A 42 -4.16 0.35 -11.05
C PRO A 42 -3.75 -0.95 -11.75
N ASP A 43 -3.64 -0.91 -13.07
CA ASP A 43 -3.08 -2.01 -13.85
C ASP A 43 -1.55 -2.07 -13.75
N GLN A 44 -0.99 -3.19 -14.19
CA GLN A 44 0.45 -3.43 -14.21
C GLN A 44 1.23 -2.35 -14.97
N GLN A 45 0.71 -1.84 -16.09
CA GLN A 45 1.37 -0.79 -16.88
C GLN A 45 1.45 0.54 -16.13
N THR A 46 0.42 0.86 -15.34
CA THR A 46 0.37 2.06 -14.50
C THR A 46 1.41 1.96 -13.38
N VAL A 47 1.49 0.80 -12.72
CA VAL A 47 2.53 0.55 -11.70
C VAL A 47 3.94 0.60 -12.31
N GLU A 48 4.17 0.02 -13.50
CA GLU A 48 5.46 0.09 -14.19
C GLU A 48 5.85 1.52 -14.55
N ARG A 49 4.90 2.36 -15.00
CA ARG A 49 5.16 3.78 -15.25
C ARG A 49 5.58 4.53 -14.00
N GLN A 50 5.03 4.17 -12.84
CA GLN A 50 5.31 4.85 -11.58
C GLN A 50 6.61 4.39 -10.92
N TYR A 51 6.89 3.09 -10.93
CA TYR A 51 8.00 2.50 -10.15
C TYR A 51 9.05 1.79 -11.00
N GLY A 52 8.92 1.82 -12.32
CA GLY A 52 9.82 1.16 -13.26
C GLY A 52 9.50 -0.32 -13.46
N LYS A 53 10.36 -0.98 -14.25
CA LYS A 53 10.23 -2.39 -14.60
C LYS A 53 10.53 -3.29 -13.38
N PRO A 54 9.82 -4.42 -13.24
CA PRO A 54 10.13 -5.39 -12.20
C PRO A 54 11.45 -6.10 -12.45
N ASP A 55 12.19 -6.37 -11.37
CA ASP A 55 13.41 -7.19 -11.38
C ASP A 55 13.06 -8.68 -11.42
N ILE A 56 11.97 -9.06 -10.72
CA ILE A 56 11.48 -10.43 -10.64
C ILE A 56 9.98 -10.41 -10.93
N VAL A 57 9.54 -11.37 -11.76
CA VAL A 57 8.12 -11.63 -12.02
C VAL A 57 7.84 -13.11 -11.71
N ARG A 58 6.82 -13.36 -10.91
CA ARG A 58 6.35 -14.70 -10.53
C ARG A 58 4.89 -14.83 -10.92
N LYS A 59 4.59 -15.87 -11.70
CA LYS A 59 3.24 -16.18 -12.16
C LYS A 59 2.75 -17.41 -11.41
N GLU A 60 1.72 -17.23 -10.62
CA GLU A 60 0.99 -18.29 -9.94
C GLU A 60 -0.37 -18.49 -10.61
N GLN A 61 -1.10 -19.52 -10.19
CA GLN A 61 -2.40 -19.84 -10.79
C GLN A 61 -3.39 -18.67 -10.67
N ASP A 62 -3.51 -18.08 -9.47
CA ASP A 62 -4.56 -17.08 -9.17
C ASP A 62 -4.04 -15.63 -9.16
N TYR A 63 -2.72 -15.45 -9.10
CA TYR A 63 -2.10 -14.13 -9.07
C TYR A 63 -0.74 -14.12 -9.77
N THR A 64 -0.32 -12.92 -10.18
CA THR A 64 1.06 -12.63 -10.52
C THR A 64 1.61 -11.70 -9.45
N TYR A 65 2.87 -11.86 -9.06
CA TYR A 65 3.54 -10.85 -8.27
C TYR A 65 4.89 -10.48 -8.83
N GLU A 66 5.26 -9.25 -8.52
CA GLU A 66 6.45 -8.60 -9.00
C GLU A 66 7.26 -8.07 -7.83
N ILE A 67 8.58 -8.13 -7.97
CA ILE A 67 9.54 -7.54 -7.02
C ILE A 67 10.34 -6.49 -7.78
N ARG A 68 10.38 -5.28 -7.23
CA ARG A 68 11.20 -4.16 -7.72
C ARG A 68 12.19 -3.77 -6.63
N LYS A 69 13.47 -3.68 -6.97
CA LYS A 69 14.51 -3.14 -6.10
C LYS A 69 14.46 -1.62 -6.16
N MET A 70 14.30 -1.02 -4.98
CA MET A 70 14.25 0.42 -4.82
C MET A 70 15.67 0.99 -4.66
N PRO A 71 15.91 2.27 -4.99
CA PRO A 71 17.24 2.88 -4.91
C PRO A 71 17.89 2.85 -3.52
N ASP A 72 17.10 2.76 -2.45
CA ASP A 72 17.59 2.68 -1.07
C ASP A 72 17.82 1.25 -0.58
N GLY A 73 17.73 0.26 -1.46
CA GLY A 73 17.95 -1.15 -1.15
C GLY A 73 16.73 -1.88 -0.58
N SER A 74 15.61 -1.20 -0.34
CA SER A 74 14.34 -1.88 -0.07
C SER A 74 13.75 -2.50 -1.35
N GLU A 75 12.73 -3.32 -1.18
CA GLU A 75 12.01 -3.92 -2.28
C GLU A 75 10.53 -3.54 -2.22
N LEU A 76 9.94 -3.28 -3.39
CA LEU A 76 8.51 -3.09 -3.58
C LEU A 76 7.93 -4.36 -4.18
N ILE A 77 7.06 -5.02 -3.42
CA ILE A 77 6.34 -6.21 -3.83
C ILE A 77 4.95 -5.80 -4.27
N THR A 78 4.55 -6.20 -5.47
CA THR A 78 3.24 -5.86 -6.03
C THR A 78 2.54 -7.12 -6.52
N PHE A 79 1.33 -7.38 -6.04
CA PHE A 79 0.46 -8.48 -6.44
C PHE A 79 -0.63 -7.99 -7.38
N TYR A 80 -0.91 -8.78 -8.41
CA TYR A 80 -1.94 -8.54 -9.40
C TYR A 80 -2.84 -9.77 -9.55
N THR A 81 -4.12 -9.53 -9.84
CA THR A 81 -5.03 -10.61 -10.24
C THR A 81 -4.57 -11.20 -11.59
N SER A 82 -4.46 -12.53 -11.70
CA SER A 82 -3.98 -13.16 -12.95
C SER A 82 -4.87 -12.86 -14.16
N ASN A 83 -6.19 -12.73 -13.95
CA ASN A 83 -7.15 -12.56 -15.05
C ASN A 83 -7.28 -11.12 -15.54
N SER A 84 -7.13 -10.15 -14.65
CA SER A 84 -7.42 -8.75 -14.99
C SER A 84 -6.19 -7.84 -14.98
N GLY A 85 -5.06 -8.30 -14.40
CA GLY A 85 -3.83 -7.51 -14.32
C GLY A 85 -3.92 -6.31 -13.39
N HIS A 86 -5.04 -6.16 -12.65
CA HIS A 86 -5.22 -5.10 -11.68
C HIS A 86 -4.57 -5.45 -10.34
N LEU A 87 -4.07 -4.41 -9.68
CA LEU A 87 -3.45 -4.46 -8.38
C LEU A 87 -4.37 -5.10 -7.34
N MET A 88 -3.85 -6.09 -6.64
CA MET A 88 -4.47 -6.70 -5.46
C MET A 88 -3.86 -6.17 -4.17
N ASP A 89 -2.53 -6.01 -4.17
CA ASP A 89 -1.76 -5.66 -2.99
C ASP A 89 -0.40 -5.07 -3.37
N GLN A 90 0.12 -4.17 -2.56
CA GLN A 90 1.43 -3.56 -2.76
C GLN A 90 2.06 -3.26 -1.40
N TRP A 91 3.31 -3.69 -1.21
CA TRP A 91 4.04 -3.42 0.02
C TRP A 91 5.53 -3.24 -0.24
N ARG A 92 6.11 -2.18 0.31
CA ARG A 92 7.53 -1.90 0.35
C ARG A 92 8.12 -2.29 1.69
N LEU A 93 9.24 -2.97 1.66
CA LEU A 93 9.94 -3.43 2.85
C LEU A 93 11.42 -3.66 2.54
N SER A 94 12.27 -3.48 3.55
CA SER A 94 13.65 -4.01 3.53
C SER A 94 13.76 -5.35 4.23
N ARG A 95 12.85 -5.63 5.18
CA ARG A 95 12.77 -6.85 5.98
C ARG A 95 11.34 -7.07 6.48
N LEU A 96 11.04 -8.29 6.91
CA LEU A 96 9.83 -8.56 7.67
C LEU A 96 10.14 -8.48 9.18
N PRO A 97 9.53 -7.53 9.91
CA PRO A 97 9.71 -7.41 11.36
C PRO A 97 9.13 -8.61 12.11
N GLU A 98 9.72 -8.91 13.25
CA GLU A 98 9.22 -9.92 14.18
C GLU A 98 8.18 -9.32 15.12
N ARG A 99 7.20 -10.13 15.53
CA ARG A 99 6.15 -9.72 16.47
C ARG A 99 6.75 -9.16 17.78
N SER A 100 7.81 -9.80 18.28
CA SER A 100 8.51 -9.41 19.51
C SER A 100 9.12 -8.01 19.47
N GLU A 101 9.43 -7.48 18.28
CA GLU A 101 9.94 -6.10 18.16
C GLU A 101 8.85 -5.07 18.49
N PHE A 102 7.60 -5.37 18.14
CA PHE A 102 6.45 -4.53 18.48
C PHE A 102 5.96 -4.75 19.91
N GLU A 103 6.05 -5.97 20.44
CA GLU A 103 5.72 -6.28 21.84
C GLU A 103 6.63 -5.55 22.85
N ALA A 104 7.82 -5.14 22.43
CA ALA A 104 8.73 -4.35 23.24
C ALA A 104 8.31 -2.87 23.36
N LEU A 105 7.37 -2.39 22.54
CA LEU A 105 6.90 -1.02 22.56
C LEU A 105 5.94 -0.77 23.72
N ILE A 106 6.01 0.41 24.30
CA ILE A 106 5.19 0.81 25.46
C ILE A 106 4.12 1.80 24.99
N PRO A 107 2.82 1.45 25.10
CA PRO A 107 1.71 2.37 24.83
C PRO A 107 1.83 3.70 25.59
N GLU A 108 1.28 4.76 25.01
CA GLU A 108 1.28 6.14 25.51
C GLU A 108 2.66 6.81 25.66
N VAL A 109 3.75 6.06 25.47
CA VAL A 109 5.14 6.53 25.56
C VAL A 109 5.83 6.49 24.20
N THR A 110 5.63 5.41 23.45
CA THR A 110 6.28 5.17 22.16
C THR A 110 5.79 6.15 21.11
N LEU A 111 6.72 6.76 20.36
CA LEU A 111 6.40 7.65 19.25
C LEU A 111 6.37 6.88 17.93
N ALA A 112 5.64 7.40 16.93
CA ALA A 112 5.68 6.87 15.57
C ALA A 112 7.11 6.83 14.97
N GLN A 113 8.02 7.70 15.43
CA GLN A 113 9.43 7.68 15.02
C GLN A 113 10.19 6.44 15.53
N ASP A 114 9.79 5.90 16.69
CA ASP A 114 10.37 4.68 17.25
C ASP A 114 9.87 3.46 16.46
N VAL A 115 8.58 3.44 16.11
CA VAL A 115 7.99 2.43 15.20
C VAL A 115 8.70 2.42 13.85
N LYS A 116 9.11 3.58 13.34
CA LYS A 116 9.86 3.71 12.08
C LYS A 116 11.23 3.04 12.12
N GLN A 117 11.82 2.83 13.30
CA GLN A 117 13.06 2.05 13.43
C GLN A 117 12.82 0.56 13.21
N ILE A 118 11.60 0.07 13.51
CA ILE A 118 11.21 -1.32 13.29
C ILE A 118 10.82 -1.51 11.81
N ASP A 119 9.92 -0.66 11.30
CA ASP A 119 9.42 -0.71 9.93
C ASP A 119 9.61 0.65 9.22
N PRO A 120 10.72 0.90 8.51
CA PRO A 120 11.01 2.22 7.96
C PRO A 120 10.02 2.74 6.91
N TYR A 121 9.22 1.85 6.33
CA TYR A 121 8.36 2.14 5.18
C TYR A 121 6.88 2.13 5.53
N PHE A 122 6.50 1.96 6.80
CA PHE A 122 5.09 1.99 7.18
C PHE A 122 4.44 3.32 6.81
N GLN A 123 3.14 3.27 6.52
CA GLN A 123 2.33 4.45 6.31
C GLN A 123 1.42 4.68 7.51
N LEU A 124 1.49 5.88 8.10
CA LEU A 124 0.51 6.35 9.08
C LEU A 124 -0.60 7.06 8.32
N ILE A 125 -1.84 6.58 8.48
CA ILE A 125 -3.03 7.24 7.96
C ILE A 125 -3.73 7.91 9.13
N ALA A 126 -3.81 9.23 9.09
CA ALA A 126 -4.60 10.02 10.04
C ALA A 126 -6.10 9.92 9.70
N ASP A 127 -6.95 10.06 10.71
CA ASP A 127 -8.37 10.28 10.50
C ASP A 127 -8.65 11.72 10.00
N GLN A 128 -9.92 12.03 9.76
CA GLN A 128 -10.32 13.34 9.23
C GLN A 128 -10.08 14.49 10.22
N THR A 129 -9.86 14.21 11.50
CA THR A 129 -9.63 15.23 12.53
C THR A 129 -8.15 15.46 12.80
N ASP A 130 -7.25 14.64 12.21
CA ASP A 130 -5.82 14.60 12.53
C ASP A 130 -5.55 14.36 14.04
N GLU A 131 -6.50 13.74 14.74
CA GLU A 131 -6.38 13.44 16.17
C GLU A 131 -5.99 11.98 16.41
N THR A 132 -6.45 11.07 15.55
CA THR A 132 -6.09 9.65 15.62
C THR A 132 -5.49 9.16 14.32
N GLY A 133 -4.70 8.10 14.43
CA GLY A 133 -3.99 7.55 13.28
C GLY A 133 -3.88 6.03 13.37
N THR A 134 -3.65 5.40 12.22
CA THR A 134 -3.42 3.96 12.14
C THR A 134 -2.27 3.64 11.20
N SER A 135 -1.47 2.64 11.56
CA SER A 135 -0.55 1.98 10.64
C SER A 135 -0.72 0.47 10.73
N GLU A 136 -0.34 -0.21 9.65
CA GLU A 136 -0.29 -1.67 9.56
C GLU A 136 1.15 -2.12 9.29
N HIS A 137 1.53 -3.28 9.83
CA HIS A 137 2.86 -3.84 9.72
C HIS A 137 2.78 -5.34 9.47
N ARG A 138 3.36 -5.81 8.37
CA ARG A 138 3.34 -7.22 7.97
C ARG A 138 4.47 -7.95 8.67
N LEU A 139 4.13 -9.01 9.39
CA LEU A 139 5.05 -9.69 10.28
C LEU A 139 5.68 -10.91 9.60
N ARG A 140 6.87 -11.27 10.07
CA ARG A 140 7.64 -12.43 9.62
C ARG A 140 6.88 -13.75 9.72
N ASP A 141 6.05 -13.89 10.74
CA ASP A 141 5.21 -15.07 11.01
C ASP A 141 3.94 -15.11 10.14
N SER A 142 3.81 -14.24 9.13
CA SER A 142 2.61 -14.01 8.31
C SER A 142 1.44 -13.36 9.05
N GLY A 143 1.67 -12.89 10.28
CA GLY A 143 0.72 -12.07 11.02
C GLY A 143 0.70 -10.61 10.55
N LEU A 144 -0.18 -9.84 11.19
CA LEU A 144 -0.31 -8.40 11.02
C LEU A 144 -0.31 -7.73 12.39
N ALA A 145 0.48 -6.67 12.55
CA ALA A 145 0.34 -5.75 13.66
C ALA A 145 -0.33 -4.46 13.17
N THR A 146 -1.40 -4.06 13.85
CA THR A 146 -2.10 -2.80 13.61
C THR A 146 -1.89 -1.89 14.79
N ILE A 147 -1.26 -0.74 14.55
CA ILE A 147 -0.96 0.23 15.60
C ILE A 147 -1.94 1.39 15.49
N LYS A 148 -2.56 1.74 16.61
CA LYS A 148 -3.38 2.95 16.76
C LYS A 148 -2.54 4.03 17.44
N TYR A 149 -2.73 5.26 16.98
CA TYR A 149 -2.02 6.43 17.49
C TYR A 149 -3.00 7.51 17.89
N ARG A 150 -2.57 8.34 18.83
CA ARG A 150 -3.15 9.65 19.11
C ARG A 150 -2.15 10.74 18.79
N HIS A 151 -2.62 11.86 18.27
CA HIS A 151 -1.80 13.03 18.02
C HIS A 151 -1.86 13.97 19.22
N ALA A 152 -0.70 14.27 19.84
CA ALA A 152 -0.61 15.19 20.96
C ALA A 152 0.72 15.96 20.91
N ASP A 153 0.66 17.26 21.20
CA ASP A 153 1.81 18.17 21.18
C ASP A 153 2.64 18.06 19.88
N GLY A 154 1.95 17.95 18.73
CA GLY A 154 2.58 17.83 17.41
C GLY A 154 3.29 16.50 17.16
N ARG A 155 3.00 15.46 17.95
CA ARG A 155 3.62 14.13 17.84
C ARG A 155 2.58 13.03 17.80
N TRP A 156 2.82 12.04 16.96
CA TRP A 156 2.06 10.79 16.94
C TRP A 156 2.59 9.85 18.01
N ILE A 157 1.75 9.58 19.00
CA ILE A 157 2.04 8.73 20.14
C ILE A 157 1.24 7.45 19.97
N MET A 158 1.90 6.31 20.07
CA MET A 158 1.28 5.00 20.02
C MET A 158 0.30 4.85 21.19
N ASP A 159 -0.95 4.50 20.89
CA ASP A 159 -2.02 4.29 21.86
C ASP A 159 -2.24 2.80 22.14
N SER A 160 -2.27 1.97 21.10
CA SER A 160 -2.42 0.52 21.24
C SER A 160 -1.88 -0.25 20.03
N ILE A 161 -1.61 -1.53 20.24
CA ILE A 161 -1.24 -2.48 19.19
C ILE A 161 -2.22 -3.65 19.22
N GLN A 162 -2.73 -4.03 18.06
CA GLN A 162 -3.57 -5.19 17.85
C GLN A 162 -2.87 -6.16 16.92
N TYR A 163 -2.96 -7.46 17.21
CA TYR A 163 -2.34 -8.50 16.40
C TYR A 163 -3.39 -9.37 15.73
N MET A 164 -3.12 -9.75 14.49
CA MET A 164 -3.80 -10.82 13.80
C MET A 164 -2.79 -11.91 13.48
N ASP A 165 -3.13 -13.16 13.79
CA ASP A 165 -2.26 -14.30 13.50
C ASP A 165 -2.11 -14.56 12.00
N GLN A 166 -3.02 -14.02 11.19
CA GLN A 166 -2.96 -14.08 9.74
C GLN A 166 -3.28 -12.70 9.16
N ASP A 167 -2.37 -12.19 8.34
CA ASP A 167 -2.62 -11.05 7.47
C ASP A 167 -3.80 -11.37 6.52
N PRO A 168 -4.91 -10.59 6.55
CA PRO A 168 -6.07 -10.83 5.69
C PRO A 168 -5.76 -10.71 4.20
N SER A 169 -4.72 -9.95 3.82
CA SER A 169 -4.27 -9.91 2.42
C SER A 169 -3.44 -11.14 2.05
N GLY A 170 -2.92 -11.88 3.02
CA GLY A 170 -2.06 -13.05 2.83
C GLY A 170 -0.72 -12.71 2.16
N PHE A 171 -0.19 -11.50 2.36
CA PHE A 171 1.00 -11.04 1.63
C PHE A 171 2.20 -11.98 1.76
N VAL A 172 2.59 -12.29 2.99
CA VAL A 172 3.77 -13.11 3.28
C VAL A 172 3.57 -14.57 2.86
N SER A 173 2.34 -15.07 2.98
CA SER A 173 2.00 -16.45 2.61
C SER A 173 1.91 -16.67 1.10
N LYS A 174 1.64 -15.61 0.32
CA LYS A 174 1.66 -15.63 -1.16
C LYS A 174 3.06 -15.52 -1.76
N LEU A 175 4.08 -15.16 -0.99
CA LEU A 175 5.46 -15.16 -1.48
C LEU A 175 6.00 -16.60 -1.57
N ARG A 176 6.77 -16.88 -2.63
CA ARG A 176 7.55 -18.11 -2.71
C ARG A 176 8.58 -18.15 -1.58
N ALA A 177 8.97 -19.35 -1.18
CA ALA A 177 9.88 -19.54 -0.06
C ALA A 177 11.23 -18.85 -0.28
N GLU A 178 11.77 -18.89 -1.50
CA GLU A 178 13.03 -18.23 -1.87
C GLU A 178 12.95 -16.71 -1.79
N ASP A 179 11.83 -16.12 -2.22
CA ASP A 179 11.64 -14.67 -2.23
C ASP A 179 11.35 -14.18 -0.79
N ARG A 180 10.57 -14.93 0.00
CA ARG A 180 10.34 -14.64 1.43
C ARG A 180 11.62 -14.72 2.26
N ALA A 181 12.51 -15.67 1.95
CA ALA A 181 13.76 -15.84 2.68
C ALA A 181 14.68 -14.62 2.60
N GLY A 182 14.58 -13.83 1.53
CA GLY A 182 15.29 -12.55 1.39
C GLY A 182 14.99 -11.57 2.52
N PHE A 183 13.80 -11.63 3.11
CA PHE A 183 13.34 -10.70 4.15
C PHE A 183 13.58 -11.19 5.60
N TRP A 184 14.23 -12.36 5.77
CA TRP A 184 14.52 -12.94 7.10
C TRP A 184 15.87 -12.51 7.70
N SER A 185 16.79 -11.98 6.90
CA SER A 185 18.22 -11.84 7.25
C SER A 185 18.69 -10.38 7.32
N SER A 186 17.94 -9.52 8.01
CA SER A 186 18.29 -8.11 8.23
C SER A 186 18.47 -7.82 9.70
#